data_AF-A0AB74K142-F1
#
_entry.id   AF-A0AB74K142-F1
#
_cell.length_a   1.000
_cell.length_b   1.000
_cell.length_c   1.000
_cell.angle_alpha   90.00
_cell.angle_beta   90.00
_cell.angle_gamma   90.00
#
_symmetry.space_group_name_H-M   'P 1'
#
loop_
_entity.id
_entity.type
_entity.pdbx_description
1 polymer ?
#
loop_
_entity_poly.entity_id
_entity_poly.type
_entity_poly.pdbx_seq_one_letter_code
_entity_poly.pdbx_strand_id
1 'polypeptide(L)'
;MCNKKPVLRQLEHSRRYFWRQSIDEQLSLKIHERDVNGKRLLSGNEILVMALNEMAAHRGRGFFFYLPPMRAHPTKSLLIPESRVPSPPGPDYPSLFYMDYSWTDQAQRGFYSESHRGRYLKCNALINPPPDATDIHCVQFINSLQPVYVTSNLSLVVYANETEFYLSTTTELDAILGRQRFNRATRAPHSDLIIAKTPYVWNKTLLLNPRNNRWDEEARIMERFKITSFEGLFEKITLQCGTVPPTMRASELRTTIPHPAYPEIGIPLGVSLNGLPEPASPRTTRGAPRKREKPTQEICEQLM
;
A
#
# COMPACT_ATOMS: atom_id res chain seq x y z
N MET A 1 6.39 -28.03 15.48
CA MET A 1 5.17 -27.64 14.74
C MET A 1 5.56 -26.69 13.62
N CYS A 2 5.20 -26.99 12.37
CA CYS A 2 5.54 -26.13 11.24
C CYS A 2 4.56 -24.93 11.26
N ASN A 3 4.99 -23.78 11.78
CA ASN A 3 4.18 -22.56 11.83
C ASN A 3 3.79 -22.15 10.40
N LYS A 4 2.59 -22.54 9.97
CA LYS A 4 2.04 -22.13 8.68
C LYS A 4 1.92 -20.61 8.69
N LYS A 5 2.69 -19.95 7.82
CA LYS A 5 2.61 -18.50 7.65
C LYS A 5 1.16 -18.10 7.31
N PRO A 6 0.58 -17.09 7.98
CA PRO A 6 -0.82 -16.72 7.78
C PRO A 6 -1.04 -16.22 6.35
N VAL A 7 -2.11 -16.72 5.71
CA VAL A 7 -2.51 -16.36 4.35
C VAL A 7 -3.86 -15.66 4.41
N LEU A 8 -3.96 -14.49 3.79
CA LEU A 8 -5.11 -13.58 3.83
C LEU A 8 -6.45 -14.27 3.52
N ARG A 9 -6.48 -15.15 2.52
CA ARG A 9 -7.69 -15.92 2.14
C ARG A 9 -8.12 -16.99 3.15
N GLN A 10 -7.22 -17.36 4.06
CA GLN A 10 -7.41 -18.44 5.04
C GLN A 10 -7.62 -17.89 6.46
N LEU A 11 -7.65 -16.56 6.61
CA LEU A 11 -7.92 -15.93 7.89
C LEU A 11 -9.40 -16.05 8.22
N GLU A 12 -9.69 -16.44 9.47
CA GLU A 12 -11.05 -16.43 10.00
C GLU A 12 -11.58 -15.00 10.06
N HIS A 13 -12.90 -14.85 9.93
CA HIS A 13 -13.53 -13.55 10.02
C HIS A 13 -13.36 -12.99 11.43
N SER A 14 -12.88 -11.75 11.52
CA SER A 14 -12.79 -11.06 12.79
C SER A 14 -12.95 -9.55 12.61
N ARG A 15 -13.27 -8.85 13.70
CA ARG A 15 -13.37 -7.37 13.71
C ARG A 15 -12.01 -6.69 13.84
N ARG A 16 -11.04 -7.41 14.40
CA ARG A 16 -9.71 -6.91 14.75
C ARG A 16 -8.69 -8.01 14.50
N TYR A 17 -8.12 -8.03 13.30
CA TYR A 17 -7.02 -8.93 12.94
C TYR A 17 -5.73 -8.17 12.66
N PHE A 18 -5.84 -7.06 11.94
CA PHE A 18 -4.70 -6.28 11.47
C PHE A 18 -4.31 -5.23 12.51
N TRP A 19 -5.27 -4.65 13.22
CA TRP A 19 -5.01 -3.70 14.30
C TRP A 19 -4.53 -4.41 15.58
N ARG A 20 -3.24 -4.23 15.91
CA ARG A 20 -2.58 -4.79 17.10
C ARG A 20 -2.54 -3.82 18.27
N GLN A 21 -2.26 -4.33 19.46
CA GLN A 21 -2.28 -3.52 20.68
C GLN A 21 -0.98 -2.70 20.83
N SER A 22 0.15 -3.27 20.44
CA SER A 22 1.45 -2.57 20.46
C SER A 22 1.93 -2.26 19.05
N ILE A 23 2.77 -1.23 18.93
CA ILE A 23 3.42 -0.87 17.66
C ILE A 23 4.37 -1.97 17.18
N ASP A 24 5.09 -2.60 18.11
CA ASP A 24 6.00 -3.71 17.80
C ASP A 24 5.25 -4.91 17.19
N GLU A 25 4.10 -5.29 17.76
CA GLU A 25 3.24 -6.32 17.19
C GLU A 25 2.70 -5.92 15.81
N GLN A 26 2.32 -4.64 15.66
CA GLN A 26 1.80 -4.11 14.41
C GLN A 26 2.84 -4.20 13.28
N LEU A 27 4.08 -3.80 13.55
CA LEU A 27 5.19 -3.81 12.60
C LEU A 27 5.72 -5.22 12.33
N SER A 28 5.62 -6.11 13.32
CA SER A 28 6.02 -7.52 13.19
C SER A 28 5.04 -8.37 12.39
N LEU A 29 3.85 -7.85 12.05
CA LEU A 29 2.80 -8.59 11.36
C LEU A 29 3.23 -8.96 9.94
N LYS A 30 3.22 -10.26 9.61
CA LYS A 30 3.63 -10.79 8.29
C LYS A 30 2.53 -11.63 7.67
N ILE A 31 1.71 -11.02 6.83
CA ILE A 31 0.57 -11.68 6.14
C ILE A 31 0.92 -11.93 4.68
N HIS A 32 0.57 -13.10 4.17
CA HIS A 32 0.77 -13.44 2.77
C HIS A 32 -0.55 -13.42 2.01
N GLU A 33 -0.56 -12.99 0.75
CA GLU A 33 -1.66 -13.22 -0.18
C GLU A 33 -1.25 -14.24 -1.25
N ARG A 34 -2.21 -15.06 -1.70
CA ARG A 34 -1.98 -15.96 -2.83
C ARG A 34 -2.20 -15.20 -4.14
N ASP A 35 -1.15 -15.10 -4.94
CA ASP A 35 -1.10 -14.63 -6.32
C ASP A 35 -1.01 -15.86 -7.26
N VAL A 36 -1.22 -15.65 -8.56
CA VAL A 36 -1.00 -16.60 -9.67
C VAL A 36 0.40 -17.21 -9.61
N ASN A 37 1.39 -16.43 -9.15
CA ASN A 37 2.79 -16.86 -9.01
C ASN A 37 3.12 -17.51 -7.66
N GLY A 38 2.14 -17.72 -6.77
CA GLY A 38 2.36 -18.34 -5.46
C GLY A 38 1.97 -17.44 -4.29
N LYS A 39 2.79 -17.38 -3.23
CA LYS A 39 2.50 -16.56 -2.03
C LYS A 39 3.35 -15.30 -2.07
N ARG A 40 2.71 -14.13 -2.02
CA ARG A 40 3.35 -12.82 -1.88
C ARG A 40 3.19 -12.31 -0.45
N LEU A 41 4.25 -11.78 0.15
CA LEU A 41 4.15 -11.06 1.42
C LEU A 41 3.48 -9.69 1.18
N LEU A 42 2.43 -9.38 1.94
CA LEU A 42 1.86 -8.04 1.94
C LEU A 42 2.88 -7.04 2.48
N SER A 43 2.92 -5.88 1.85
CA SER A 43 3.80 -4.79 2.24
C SER A 43 3.29 -4.05 3.49
N GLY A 44 4.17 -3.26 4.09
CA GLY A 44 3.85 -2.50 5.30
C GLY A 44 2.67 -1.54 5.13
N ASN A 45 2.57 -0.84 4.00
CA ASN A 45 1.44 0.06 3.74
C ASN A 45 0.13 -0.70 3.54
N GLU A 46 0.15 -1.86 2.87
CA GLU A 46 -1.04 -2.72 2.73
C GLU A 46 -1.56 -3.19 4.09
N ILE A 47 -0.66 -3.66 4.96
CA ILE A 47 -1.00 -4.07 6.32
C ILE A 47 -1.50 -2.89 7.15
N LEU A 48 -0.83 -1.73 7.05
CA LEU A 48 -1.22 -0.52 7.75
C LEU A 48 -2.64 -0.08 7.37
N VAL A 49 -2.98 -0.03 6.08
CA VAL A 49 -4.33 0.35 5.63
C VAL A 49 -5.39 -0.59 6.16
N MET A 50 -5.12 -1.90 6.15
CA MET A 50 -6.04 -2.88 6.70
C MET A 50 -6.31 -2.64 8.19
N ALA A 51 -5.27 -2.36 8.96
CA ALA A 51 -5.38 -2.04 10.38
C ALA A 51 -6.09 -0.70 10.62
N LEU A 52 -5.77 0.34 9.83
CA LEU A 52 -6.41 1.65 9.90
C LEU A 52 -7.91 1.57 9.56
N ASN A 53 -8.32 0.73 8.60
CA ASN A 53 -9.74 0.56 8.27
C ASN A 53 -10.50 -0.27 9.28
N GLU A 54 -9.87 -1.25 9.96
CA GLU A 54 -10.50 -1.90 11.12
C GLU A 54 -10.78 -0.90 12.24
N MET A 55 -9.83 0.01 12.51
CA MET A 55 -10.00 1.12 13.45
C MET A 55 -11.06 2.12 12.97
N ALA A 56 -11.03 2.50 11.70
CA ALA A 56 -11.95 3.47 11.12
C ALA A 56 -13.40 2.99 11.19
N ALA A 57 -13.64 1.72 10.86
CA ALA A 57 -14.94 1.08 11.01
C ALA A 57 -15.36 1.01 12.48
N HIS A 58 -14.43 0.79 13.41
CA HIS A 58 -14.71 0.75 14.85
C HIS A 58 -15.06 2.13 15.42
N ARG A 59 -14.38 3.18 14.95
CA ARG A 59 -14.58 4.58 15.35
C ARG A 59 -15.70 5.28 14.57
N GLY A 60 -16.20 4.65 13.51
CA GLY A 60 -17.27 5.18 12.67
C GLY A 60 -16.84 6.30 11.71
N ARG A 61 -15.54 6.56 11.54
CA ARG A 61 -15.04 7.64 10.67
C ARG A 61 -13.74 7.29 9.95
N GLY A 62 -13.58 7.82 8.74
CA GLY A 62 -12.42 7.68 7.88
C GLY A 62 -12.47 6.44 6.99
N PHE A 63 -11.82 6.50 5.85
CA PHE A 63 -11.52 5.32 5.04
C PHE A 63 -10.16 5.49 4.38
N PHE A 64 -9.36 4.44 4.41
CA PHE A 64 -8.02 4.43 3.90
C PHE A 64 -7.90 3.54 2.66
N PHE A 65 -7.18 4.01 1.67
CA PHE A 65 -6.84 3.20 0.50
C PHE A 65 -5.33 3.06 0.42
N TYR A 66 -4.84 1.91 -0.05
CA TYR A 66 -3.43 1.74 -0.36
C TYR A 66 -3.22 1.77 -1.87
N LEU A 67 -2.00 2.16 -2.25
CA LEU A 67 -1.44 1.84 -3.56
C LEU A 67 -0.34 0.78 -3.42
N PRO A 68 -0.29 -0.22 -4.32
CA PRO A 68 0.77 -1.21 -4.30
C PRO A 68 2.16 -0.55 -4.40
N PRO A 69 3.15 -0.94 -3.58
CA PRO A 69 4.49 -0.36 -3.64
C PRO A 69 5.26 -0.83 -4.89
N MET A 70 6.01 0.09 -5.51
CA MET A 70 6.77 -0.06 -6.76
C MET A 70 7.64 -1.34 -6.88
N ARG A 71 8.16 -1.87 -5.77
CA ARG A 71 9.10 -3.01 -5.77
C ARG A 71 8.48 -4.36 -5.40
N ALA A 72 7.19 -4.42 -5.06
CA ALA A 72 6.51 -5.67 -4.72
C ALA A 72 6.01 -6.44 -5.97
N HIS A 73 6.32 -5.96 -7.17
CA HIS A 73 6.11 -6.70 -8.39
C HIS A 73 7.44 -7.20 -8.92
N PRO A 74 7.79 -8.49 -8.71
CA PRO A 74 8.58 -9.16 -9.74
C PRO A 74 7.80 -8.98 -11.06
N THR A 75 8.54 -8.68 -12.11
CA THR A 75 8.21 -8.43 -13.52
C THR A 75 7.34 -9.49 -14.21
N LYS A 76 6.49 -10.23 -13.49
CA LYS A 76 5.70 -11.38 -13.97
C LYS A 76 4.35 -11.59 -13.25
N SER A 77 3.83 -10.67 -12.42
CA SER A 77 2.47 -10.86 -11.84
C SER A 77 1.42 -10.62 -12.92
N LEU A 78 0.93 -11.71 -13.53
CA LEU A 78 -0.15 -11.72 -14.54
C LEU A 78 -1.50 -11.20 -14.01
N LEU A 79 -1.61 -10.86 -12.72
CA LEU A 79 -2.85 -10.33 -12.14
C LEU A 79 -3.16 -8.90 -12.55
N ILE A 80 -2.13 -8.12 -12.90
CA ILE A 80 -2.28 -6.74 -13.30
C ILE A 80 -1.73 -6.66 -14.74
N PRO A 81 -2.59 -6.40 -15.75
CA PRO A 81 -2.15 -6.21 -17.12
C PRO A 81 -0.96 -5.23 -17.18
N GLU A 82 -0.03 -5.43 -18.12
CA GLU A 82 1.14 -4.57 -18.26
C GLU A 82 0.76 -3.08 -18.45
N SER A 83 -0.39 -2.82 -19.07
CA SER A 83 -1.00 -1.49 -19.19
C SER A 83 -1.47 -0.85 -17.87
N ARG A 84 -1.61 -1.63 -16.80
CA ARG A 84 -1.96 -1.18 -15.45
C ARG A 84 -0.74 -1.12 -14.52
N VAL A 85 0.48 -1.33 -15.04
CA VAL A 85 1.71 -1.24 -14.25
C VAL A 85 2.04 0.24 -14.01
N PRO A 86 2.12 0.70 -12.75
CA PRO A 86 2.39 2.08 -12.47
C PRO A 86 3.80 2.54 -12.85
N SER A 87 3.87 3.77 -13.39
CA SER A 87 5.13 4.50 -13.50
C SER A 87 5.81 4.58 -12.13
N PRO A 88 7.15 4.64 -12.07
CA PRO A 88 7.88 4.79 -10.81
C PRO A 88 7.34 6.00 -10.02
N PRO A 89 7.29 5.91 -8.68
CA PRO A 89 6.72 6.98 -7.87
C PRO A 89 7.57 8.22 -8.04
N GLY A 90 6.94 9.24 -8.60
CA GLY A 90 7.39 10.61 -8.55
C GLY A 90 6.82 11.33 -7.32
N PRO A 91 7.03 12.65 -7.21
CA PRO A 91 6.44 13.47 -6.15
C PRO A 91 4.92 13.29 -6.02
N ASP A 92 4.23 12.97 -7.12
CA ASP A 92 2.77 12.93 -7.16
C ASP A 92 2.18 11.54 -6.88
N TYR A 93 3.01 10.52 -6.58
CA TYR A 93 2.54 9.15 -6.34
C TYR A 93 2.51 8.82 -4.85
N PRO A 94 1.36 8.95 -4.17
CA PRO A 94 1.25 8.57 -2.76
C PRO A 94 1.21 7.06 -2.58
N SER A 95 1.50 6.61 -1.35
CA SER A 95 1.41 5.18 -1.02
C SER A 95 0.05 4.81 -0.43
N LEU A 96 -0.68 5.82 0.04
CA LEU A 96 -1.88 5.67 0.85
C LEU A 96 -2.75 6.93 0.70
N PHE A 97 -4.07 6.77 0.77
CA PHE A 97 -5.04 7.86 0.75
C PHE A 97 -5.93 7.80 1.97
N TYR A 98 -6.30 8.97 2.48
CA TYR A 98 -7.37 9.12 3.44
C TYR A 98 -8.54 9.87 2.81
N MET A 99 -9.73 9.33 3.01
CA MET A 99 -11.01 9.95 2.69
C MET A 99 -11.79 10.13 3.99
N ASP A 100 -12.38 11.30 4.21
CA ASP A 100 -13.28 11.52 5.34
C ASP A 100 -14.63 10.83 5.08
N TYR A 101 -14.71 9.56 5.44
CA TYR A 101 -15.88 8.72 5.26
C TYR A 101 -16.62 8.53 6.58
N SER A 102 -17.94 8.78 6.59
CA SER A 102 -18.79 8.48 7.74
C SER A 102 -19.40 7.09 7.59
N TRP A 103 -19.13 6.20 8.55
CA TRP A 103 -19.64 4.84 8.49
C TRP A 103 -21.05 4.74 9.05
N THR A 104 -21.99 4.20 8.27
CA THR A 104 -23.31 3.80 8.78
C THR A 104 -23.25 2.44 9.47
N ASP A 105 -24.20 2.13 10.35
CA ASP A 105 -24.30 0.80 10.99
C ASP A 105 -24.38 -0.35 9.98
N GLN A 106 -25.01 -0.11 8.84
CA GLN A 106 -25.06 -1.08 7.74
C GLN A 106 -23.67 -1.26 7.11
N ALA A 107 -22.96 -0.16 6.82
CA ALA A 107 -21.62 -0.22 6.23
C ALA A 107 -20.61 -0.89 7.17
N GLN A 108 -20.67 -0.59 8.48
CA GLN A 108 -19.81 -1.24 9.48
C GLN A 108 -20.07 -2.74 9.54
N ARG A 109 -21.35 -3.16 9.63
CA ARG A 109 -21.72 -4.58 9.62
C ARG A 109 -21.29 -5.27 8.33
N GLY A 110 -21.49 -4.63 7.18
CA GLY A 110 -21.07 -5.14 5.88
C GLY A 110 -19.56 -5.26 5.73
N PHE A 111 -18.79 -4.35 6.34
CA PHE A 111 -17.33 -4.45 6.40
C PHE A 111 -16.88 -5.61 7.28
N TYR A 112 -17.47 -5.77 8.47
CA TYR A 112 -17.10 -6.85 9.38
C TYR A 112 -17.57 -8.25 8.94
N SER A 113 -18.64 -8.35 8.16
CA SER A 113 -19.07 -9.63 7.56
C SER A 113 -18.22 -10.06 6.36
N GLU A 114 -17.46 -9.14 5.78
CA GLU A 114 -16.57 -9.40 4.67
C GLU A 114 -15.32 -10.17 5.13
N SER A 115 -14.84 -11.08 4.28
CA SER A 115 -13.56 -11.76 4.50
C SER A 115 -12.41 -10.75 4.53
N HIS A 116 -11.32 -11.07 5.24
CA HIS A 116 -10.13 -10.21 5.25
C HIS A 116 -9.58 -9.94 3.85
N ARG A 117 -9.71 -10.90 2.94
CA ARG A 117 -9.35 -10.71 1.52
C ARG A 117 -10.28 -9.73 0.81
N GLY A 118 -11.60 -9.83 1.03
CA GLY A 118 -12.57 -8.90 0.46
C GLY A 118 -12.33 -7.47 0.94
N ARG A 119 -12.04 -7.28 2.24
CA ARG A 119 -11.63 -5.99 2.80
C ARG A 119 -10.34 -5.47 2.14
N TYR A 120 -9.33 -6.32 2.01
CA TYR A 120 -8.08 -5.97 1.32
C TYR A 120 -8.32 -5.49 -0.11
N LEU A 121 -9.15 -6.16 -0.89
CA LEU A 121 -9.48 -5.70 -2.24
C LEU A 121 -10.20 -4.34 -2.23
N LYS A 122 -11.18 -4.15 -1.33
CA LYS A 122 -11.90 -2.87 -1.15
C LYS A 122 -10.97 -1.71 -0.82
N CYS A 123 -9.86 -1.97 -0.14
CA CYS A 123 -8.87 -0.96 0.22
C CYS A 123 -7.88 -0.62 -0.91
N ASN A 124 -7.90 -1.35 -2.03
CA ASN A 124 -6.98 -1.11 -3.14
C ASN A 124 -7.50 0.01 -4.05
N ALA A 125 -6.82 1.16 -4.07
CA ALA A 125 -7.23 2.31 -4.88
C ALA A 125 -7.24 2.03 -6.40
N LEU A 126 -6.45 1.07 -6.90
CA LEU A 126 -6.45 0.69 -8.33
C LEU A 126 -7.68 -0.12 -8.73
N ILE A 127 -8.29 -0.82 -7.78
CA ILE A 127 -9.47 -1.68 -8.02
C ILE A 127 -10.73 -0.91 -7.63
N ASN A 128 -10.68 -0.20 -6.52
CA ASN A 128 -11.80 0.50 -5.91
C ASN A 128 -11.38 1.95 -5.62
N PRO A 129 -11.20 2.78 -6.67
CA PRO A 129 -10.88 4.18 -6.46
C PRO A 129 -12.04 4.88 -5.72
N PRO A 130 -11.76 5.95 -4.95
CA PRO A 130 -12.80 6.78 -4.36
C PRO A 130 -13.73 7.37 -5.45
N PRO A 131 -14.96 7.76 -5.09
CA PRO A 131 -15.86 8.49 -6.00
C PRO A 131 -15.22 9.79 -6.51
N ASP A 132 -15.48 10.17 -7.77
CA ASP A 132 -14.74 11.24 -8.46
C ASP A 132 -14.78 12.61 -7.76
N ALA A 133 -15.93 12.96 -7.16
CA ALA A 133 -16.11 14.23 -6.46
C ALA A 133 -15.55 14.22 -5.02
N THR A 134 -14.91 13.13 -4.59
CA THR A 134 -14.40 13.01 -3.23
C THR A 134 -13.04 13.67 -3.08
N ASP A 135 -12.93 14.54 -2.09
CA ASP A 135 -11.68 15.08 -1.61
C ASP A 135 -10.85 14.00 -0.89
N ILE A 136 -9.55 13.93 -1.21
CA ILE A 136 -8.63 12.96 -0.64
C ILE A 136 -7.36 13.62 -0.10
N HIS A 137 -6.84 13.05 0.99
CA HIS A 137 -5.55 13.43 1.56
C HIS A 137 -4.53 12.34 1.23
N CYS A 138 -3.45 12.74 0.58
CA CYS A 138 -2.37 11.83 0.24
C CYS A 138 -1.45 11.63 1.43
N VAL A 139 -1.13 10.38 1.71
CA VAL A 139 -0.20 9.99 2.76
C VAL A 139 0.92 9.16 2.14
N GLN A 140 2.16 9.63 2.32
CA GLN A 140 3.35 8.87 1.97
C GLN A 140 3.62 7.85 3.08
N PHE A 141 3.74 6.58 2.73
CA PHE A 141 4.19 5.55 3.66
C PHE A 141 5.62 5.18 3.29
N ILE A 142 6.55 5.44 4.20
CA ILE A 142 7.98 5.29 3.95
C ILE A 142 8.52 4.22 4.91
N ASN A 143 9.14 3.18 4.35
CA ASN A 143 10.01 2.30 5.10
C ASN A 143 11.48 2.77 5.00
N SER A 144 12.34 2.23 5.86
CA SER A 144 13.74 2.66 6.08
C SER A 144 14.64 2.82 4.84
N LEU A 145 14.23 2.32 3.67
CA LEU A 145 15.00 2.33 2.42
C LEU A 145 14.40 3.19 1.31
N GLN A 146 13.24 3.81 1.54
CA GLN A 146 12.53 4.60 0.55
C GLN A 146 12.87 6.11 0.68
N PRO A 147 13.02 6.83 -0.45
CA PRO A 147 13.17 8.27 -0.42
C PRO A 147 11.84 8.96 -0.07
N VAL A 148 11.96 10.14 0.49
CA VAL A 148 10.84 11.03 0.81
C VAL A 148 10.77 12.12 -0.25
N TYR A 149 9.57 12.38 -0.76
CA TYR A 149 9.37 13.42 -1.78
C TYR A 149 8.64 14.63 -1.23
N VAL A 150 9.07 15.81 -1.67
CA VAL A 150 8.28 17.04 -1.58
C VAL A 150 7.13 16.95 -2.57
N THR A 151 5.95 17.33 -2.10
CA THR A 151 4.70 17.38 -2.85
C THR A 151 4.29 18.84 -3.02
N SER A 152 3.56 19.16 -4.10
CA SER A 152 3.03 20.52 -4.34
C SER A 152 2.06 20.96 -3.23
N ASN A 153 1.29 20.02 -2.70
CA ASN A 153 0.37 20.20 -1.57
C ASN A 153 0.97 19.62 -0.29
N LEU A 154 0.53 20.11 0.88
CA LEU A 154 0.96 19.56 2.16
C LEU A 154 0.51 18.10 2.26
N SER A 155 1.47 17.18 2.40
CA SER A 155 1.17 15.75 2.51
C SER A 155 1.68 15.19 3.82
N LEU A 156 0.94 14.24 4.38
CA LEU A 156 1.36 13.52 5.58
C LEU A 156 2.35 12.43 5.17
N VAL A 157 3.28 12.14 6.07
CA VAL A 157 4.25 11.08 5.92
C VAL A 157 4.23 10.20 7.16
N VAL A 158 3.88 8.93 6.96
CA VAL A 158 4.01 7.87 7.94
C VAL A 158 5.34 7.17 7.69
N TYR A 159 6.26 7.32 8.63
CA TYR A 159 7.49 6.53 8.64
C TYR A 159 7.32 5.31 9.54
N ALA A 160 7.75 4.17 9.03
CA ALA A 160 7.81 2.93 9.78
C ALA A 160 9.26 2.44 9.83
N ASN A 161 9.81 2.31 11.04
CA ASN A 161 11.04 1.55 11.26
C ASN A 161 10.68 0.12 11.77
N GLU A 162 11.63 -0.60 12.34
CA GLU A 162 11.38 -1.97 12.84
C GLU A 162 10.50 -2.01 14.09
N THR A 163 10.47 -0.94 14.88
CA THR A 163 9.86 -0.93 16.24
C THR A 163 8.88 0.23 16.49
N GLU A 164 8.84 1.23 15.62
CA GLU A 164 8.18 2.52 15.86
C GLU A 164 7.55 3.08 14.58
N PHE A 165 6.48 3.86 14.76
CA PHE A 165 5.94 4.76 13.75
C PHE A 165 6.22 6.21 14.10
N TYR A 166 6.41 7.02 13.05
CA TYR A 166 6.47 8.48 13.14
C TYR A 166 5.48 9.07 12.15
N LEU A 167 4.82 10.16 12.53
CA LEU A 167 3.90 10.89 11.67
C LEU A 167 4.30 12.37 11.64
N SER A 168 4.57 12.87 10.44
CA SER A 168 4.95 14.26 10.21
C SER A 168 4.47 14.70 8.83
N THR A 169 4.63 15.97 8.51
CA THR A 169 4.36 16.54 7.19
C THR A 169 5.62 16.64 6.35
N THR A 170 5.50 16.63 5.03
CA THR A 170 6.65 16.85 4.12
C THR A 170 7.40 18.15 4.42
N THR A 171 6.70 19.22 4.83
CA THR A 171 7.31 20.51 5.19
C THR A 171 8.16 20.42 6.45
N GLU A 172 7.66 19.78 7.51
CA GLU A 172 8.42 19.57 8.75
C GLU A 172 9.69 18.74 8.49
N LEU A 173 9.59 17.74 7.61
CA LEU A 173 10.71 16.85 7.29
C LEU A 173 11.75 17.53 6.40
N ASP A 174 11.35 18.39 5.46
CA ASP A 174 12.27 19.19 4.65
C ASP A 174 13.11 20.12 5.56
N ALA A 175 12.50 20.69 6.60
CA ALA A 175 13.19 21.55 7.55
C ALA A 175 14.25 20.79 8.39
N ILE A 176 14.05 19.48 8.63
CA ILE A 176 14.94 18.66 9.46
C ILE A 176 16.02 18.00 8.63
N LEU A 177 15.61 17.28 7.58
CA LEU A 177 16.49 16.43 6.78
C LEU A 177 17.19 17.23 5.67
N GLY A 178 16.56 18.31 5.20
CA GLY A 178 16.99 19.07 4.03
C GLY A 178 16.90 18.26 2.74
N ARG A 179 17.23 18.89 1.60
CA ARG A 179 17.17 18.25 0.28
C ARG A 179 18.44 17.50 -0.11
N GLN A 180 18.26 16.38 -0.81
CA GLN A 180 19.36 15.53 -1.25
C GLN A 180 20.02 16.15 -2.49
N ARG A 181 21.28 16.54 -2.36
CA ARG A 181 22.07 17.02 -3.49
C ARG A 181 22.65 15.83 -4.25
N PHE A 182 22.09 15.51 -5.41
CA PHE A 182 22.70 14.56 -6.35
C PHE A 182 23.77 15.25 -7.20
N ASN A 183 24.88 14.55 -7.46
CA ASN A 183 25.90 15.02 -8.40
C ASN A 183 25.28 15.26 -9.78
N ARG A 184 25.65 16.39 -10.42
CA ARG A 184 25.05 16.84 -11.70
C ARG A 184 25.03 15.78 -12.80
N ALA A 185 25.96 14.83 -12.78
CA ALA A 185 26.09 13.77 -13.78
C ALA A 185 25.02 12.66 -13.70
N THR A 186 24.30 12.53 -12.58
CA THR A 186 23.33 11.43 -12.34
C THR A 186 22.00 11.94 -11.80
N ARG A 187 21.54 13.12 -12.24
CA ARG A 187 20.22 13.64 -11.85
C ARG A 187 19.13 12.75 -12.42
N ALA A 188 18.56 11.91 -11.56
CA ALA A 188 17.27 11.29 -11.82
C ALA A 188 16.22 12.41 -12.04
N PRO A 189 15.18 12.16 -12.85
CA PRO A 189 14.02 13.04 -12.90
C PRO A 189 13.52 13.27 -11.47
N HIS A 190 13.28 14.53 -11.10
CA HIS A 190 12.80 14.94 -9.77
C HIS A 190 13.82 14.84 -8.61
N SER A 191 15.11 14.73 -8.89
CA SER A 191 16.15 14.68 -7.85
C SER A 191 16.15 15.87 -6.87
N ASP A 192 15.63 17.02 -7.30
CA ASP A 192 15.46 18.26 -6.55
C ASP A 192 14.25 18.26 -5.59
N LEU A 193 13.34 17.30 -5.75
CA LEU A 193 12.17 17.09 -4.89
C LEU A 193 12.42 16.00 -3.83
N ILE A 194 13.58 15.35 -3.86
CA ILE A 194 13.96 14.35 -2.85
C ILE A 194 14.49 15.09 -1.62
N ILE A 195 13.83 14.91 -0.48
CA ILE A 195 14.29 15.44 0.81
C ILE A 195 15.55 14.66 1.21
N ALA A 196 15.42 13.41 1.64
CA ALA A 196 16.56 12.50 1.78
C ALA A 196 16.07 11.05 1.73
N LYS A 197 17.00 10.11 1.54
CA LYS A 197 16.78 8.76 2.07
C LYS A 197 16.99 8.83 3.58
N THR A 198 16.15 8.15 4.36
CA THR A 198 16.24 8.15 5.82
C THR A 198 16.88 6.87 6.42
N PRO A 199 17.92 6.22 5.83
CA PRO A 199 18.48 5.01 6.42
C PRO A 199 19.24 5.30 7.72
N TYR A 200 19.68 6.55 7.92
CA TYR A 200 20.43 7.01 9.10
C TYR A 200 19.55 7.55 10.22
N VAL A 201 18.30 7.94 9.93
CA VAL A 201 17.46 8.62 10.93
C VAL A 201 17.27 7.71 12.14
N TRP A 202 17.37 6.37 12.01
CA TRP A 202 17.12 5.45 13.12
C TRP A 202 17.94 4.16 13.17
N ASN A 203 18.94 3.95 12.32
CA ASN A 203 19.85 2.85 12.59
C ASN A 203 20.72 3.26 13.80
N LYS A 204 20.33 2.83 15.01
CA LYS A 204 21.11 3.08 16.24
C LYS A 204 22.59 2.73 16.04
N THR A 205 22.87 1.71 15.24
CA THR A 205 24.23 1.30 14.86
C THR A 205 24.99 2.37 14.06
N LEU A 206 24.29 3.18 13.26
CA LEU A 206 24.88 4.31 12.51
C LEU A 206 24.98 5.58 13.36
N LEU A 207 24.10 5.77 14.36
CA LEU A 207 24.16 6.86 15.35
C LEU A 207 25.32 6.69 16.35
N LEU A 208 25.80 5.45 16.56
CA LEU A 208 26.93 5.15 17.44
C LEU A 208 28.30 5.62 16.89
N ASN A 209 28.35 6.34 15.77
CA ASN A 209 29.58 6.95 15.27
C ASN A 209 29.81 8.31 15.97
N PRO A 210 30.77 8.44 16.91
CA PRO A 210 30.89 9.60 17.81
C PRO A 210 31.27 10.92 17.13
N ARG A 211 31.46 10.92 15.80
CA ARG A 211 31.95 12.06 15.04
C ARG A 211 30.85 12.94 14.45
N ASN A 212 29.56 12.63 14.68
CA ASN A 212 28.47 13.27 13.94
C ASN A 212 27.32 13.78 14.84
N ASN A 213 27.60 14.81 15.65
CA ASN A 213 26.63 15.50 16.54
C ASN A 213 25.32 15.92 15.85
N ARG A 214 25.33 16.07 14.52
CA ARG A 214 24.16 16.45 13.72
C ARG A 214 23.06 15.39 13.77
N TRP A 215 23.41 14.10 13.74
CA TRP A 215 22.42 13.02 13.69
C TRP A 215 21.71 12.83 15.04
N ASP A 216 22.41 13.07 16.15
CA ASP A 216 21.81 13.04 17.49
C ASP A 216 20.74 14.13 17.64
N GLU A 217 21.00 15.32 17.10
CA GLU A 217 20.02 16.42 17.14
C GLU A 217 18.82 16.14 16.24
N GLU A 218 19.03 15.66 15.01
CA GLU A 218 17.95 15.24 14.11
C GLU A 218 17.08 14.14 14.74
N ALA A 219 17.69 13.14 15.40
CA ALA A 219 16.98 12.09 16.11
C ALA A 219 16.13 12.63 17.28
N ARG A 220 16.68 13.56 18.10
CA ARG A 220 15.93 14.21 19.19
C ARG A 220 14.75 15.01 18.69
N ILE A 221 14.90 15.73 17.57
CA ILE A 221 13.78 16.48 16.97
C ILE A 221 12.73 15.50 16.47
N MET A 222 13.15 14.41 15.83
CA MET A 222 12.22 13.43 15.27
C MET A 222 11.42 12.65 16.31
N GLU A 223 11.92 12.49 17.54
CA GLU A 223 11.19 11.88 18.66
C GLU A 223 9.84 12.57 18.94
N ARG A 224 9.70 13.87 18.60
CA ARG A 224 8.44 14.62 18.73
C ARG A 224 7.33 14.10 17.82
N PHE A 225 7.69 13.50 16.68
CA PHE A 225 6.76 12.92 15.72
C PHE A 225 6.42 11.46 16.01
N LYS A 226 7.08 10.87 17.01
CA LYS A 226 6.88 9.48 17.37
C LYS A 226 5.44 9.22 17.80
N ILE A 227 4.99 8.03 17.45
CA ILE A 227 3.68 7.52 17.80
C ILE A 227 3.81 6.43 18.86
N THR A 228 3.05 6.58 19.94
CA THR A 228 3.09 5.69 21.10
C THR A 228 2.11 4.52 21.00
N SER A 229 1.05 4.64 20.21
CA SER A 229 0.04 3.60 20.02
C SER A 229 -0.56 3.63 18.62
N PHE A 230 -1.14 2.51 18.18
CA PHE A 230 -1.76 2.44 16.85
C PHE A 230 -3.02 3.31 16.78
N GLU A 231 -3.79 3.36 17.87
CA GLU A 231 -4.91 4.29 18.04
C GLU A 231 -4.44 5.73 17.87
N GLY A 232 -3.32 6.11 18.49
CA GLY A 232 -2.74 7.45 18.37
C GLY A 232 -2.29 7.79 16.95
N LEU A 233 -1.84 6.80 16.17
CA LEU A 233 -1.55 7.00 14.74
C LEU A 233 -2.83 7.39 13.98
N PHE A 234 -3.90 6.61 14.16
CA PHE A 234 -5.18 6.85 13.51
C PHE A 234 -5.78 8.22 13.90
N GLU A 235 -5.81 8.53 15.20
CA GLU A 235 -6.35 9.79 15.72
C GLU A 235 -5.56 10.99 15.19
N LYS A 236 -4.23 10.93 15.14
CA LYS A 236 -3.43 12.02 14.57
C LYS A 236 -3.65 12.19 13.06
N ILE A 237 -3.71 11.10 12.28
CA ILE A 237 -3.96 11.21 10.84
C ILE A 237 -5.34 11.84 10.59
N THR A 238 -6.39 11.32 11.23
CA THR A 238 -7.75 11.83 11.06
C THR A 238 -7.89 13.28 11.49
N LEU A 239 -7.26 13.68 12.61
CA LEU A 239 -7.22 15.07 13.06
C LEU A 239 -6.50 15.98 12.07
N GLN A 240 -5.30 15.59 11.62
CA GLN A 240 -4.53 16.39 10.68
C GLN A 240 -5.27 16.55 9.36
N CYS A 241 -5.76 15.46 8.77
CA CYS A 241 -6.57 15.52 7.55
C CYS A 241 -7.86 16.33 7.72
N GLY A 242 -8.47 16.36 8.91
CA GLY A 242 -9.63 17.22 9.18
C GLY A 242 -9.34 18.72 9.28
N THR A 243 -8.06 19.12 9.40
CA THR A 243 -7.65 20.52 9.59
C THR A 243 -6.90 21.10 8.39
N VAL A 244 -6.26 20.27 7.58
CA VAL A 244 -5.56 20.72 6.38
C VAL A 244 -6.47 20.63 5.15
N PRO A 245 -6.27 21.47 4.12
CA PRO A 245 -6.96 21.28 2.85
C PRO A 245 -6.68 19.89 2.25
N PRO A 246 -7.64 19.31 1.51
CA PRO A 246 -7.41 18.07 0.79
C PRO A 246 -6.28 18.21 -0.22
N THR A 247 -5.54 17.12 -0.41
CA THR A 247 -4.38 17.11 -1.31
C THR A 247 -4.81 17.19 -2.77
N MET A 248 -5.91 16.54 -3.12
CA MET A 248 -6.49 16.56 -4.46
C MET A 248 -7.90 15.97 -4.43
N ARG A 249 -8.63 16.07 -5.53
CA ARG A 249 -9.84 15.27 -5.75
C ARG A 249 -9.51 13.88 -6.29
N ALA A 250 -10.38 12.91 -6.04
CA ALA A 250 -10.25 11.56 -6.58
C ALA A 250 -10.25 11.53 -8.12
N SER A 251 -10.95 12.46 -8.79
CA SER A 251 -10.89 12.62 -10.24
C SER A 251 -9.49 12.99 -10.74
N GLU A 252 -8.75 13.82 -9.99
CA GLU A 252 -7.36 14.18 -10.34
C GLU A 252 -6.45 12.97 -10.16
N LEU A 253 -6.67 12.19 -9.10
CA LEU A 253 -5.93 10.96 -8.88
C LEU A 253 -6.00 9.98 -10.05
N ARG A 254 -7.16 9.93 -10.73
CA ARG A 254 -7.35 9.09 -11.91
C ARG A 254 -6.41 9.45 -13.06
N THR A 255 -6.01 10.71 -13.13
CA THR A 255 -5.06 11.20 -14.14
C THR A 255 -3.60 10.96 -13.73
N THR A 256 -3.32 10.89 -12.43
CA THR A 256 -1.97 10.74 -11.88
C THR A 256 -1.50 9.28 -11.81
N ILE A 257 -2.41 8.36 -11.49
CA ILE A 257 -2.11 6.93 -11.46
C ILE A 257 -2.51 6.31 -12.80
N PRO A 258 -1.76 5.35 -13.34
CA PRO A 258 -2.21 4.64 -14.53
C PRO A 258 -3.42 3.75 -14.23
N HIS A 259 -4.41 3.88 -15.10
CA HIS A 259 -5.65 3.13 -15.05
C HIS A 259 -5.75 2.25 -16.29
N PRO A 260 -6.45 1.09 -16.20
CA PRO A 260 -6.89 0.42 -17.41
C PRO A 260 -7.78 1.32 -18.26
N ALA A 261 -7.71 1.16 -19.58
CA ALA A 261 -8.63 1.78 -20.52
C ALA A 261 -10.12 1.49 -20.21
N TYR A 262 -10.40 0.37 -19.52
CA TYR A 262 -11.73 -0.06 -19.08
C TYR A 262 -11.68 -0.45 -17.59
N PRO A 263 -11.93 0.48 -16.65
CA PRO A 263 -12.03 0.17 -15.23
C PRO A 263 -13.27 -0.69 -14.95
N GLU A 264 -13.11 -1.74 -14.14
CA GLU A 264 -14.26 -2.48 -13.62
C GLU A 264 -15.06 -1.59 -12.66
N ILE A 265 -16.37 -1.82 -12.56
CA ILE A 265 -17.20 -1.10 -11.59
C ILE A 265 -16.69 -1.48 -10.19
N GLY A 266 -16.12 -0.50 -9.48
CA GLY A 266 -15.61 -0.71 -8.13
C GLY A 266 -16.68 -1.28 -7.20
N ILE A 267 -16.23 -2.03 -6.21
CA ILE A 267 -17.05 -2.59 -5.14
C ILE A 267 -17.54 -1.43 -4.25
N PRO A 268 -18.86 -1.14 -4.22
CA PRO A 268 -19.37 -0.06 -3.40
C PRO A 268 -19.07 -0.29 -1.91
N LEU A 269 -18.57 0.76 -1.25
CA LEU A 269 -18.31 0.74 0.19
C LEU A 269 -19.61 0.45 0.95
N GLY A 270 -19.54 -0.45 1.92
CA GLY A 270 -20.69 -0.84 2.75
C GLY A 270 -21.60 -1.93 2.15
N VAL A 271 -21.38 -2.39 0.91
CA VAL A 271 -22.09 -3.55 0.35
C VAL A 271 -21.29 -4.82 0.63
N SER A 272 -21.90 -5.82 1.27
CA SER A 272 -21.27 -7.13 1.49
C SER A 272 -21.26 -7.91 0.17
N LEU A 273 -20.08 -8.40 -0.24
CA LEU A 273 -19.97 -9.19 -1.47
C LEU A 273 -20.59 -10.60 -1.35
N ASN A 274 -20.92 -11.02 -0.13
CA ASN A 274 -21.47 -12.35 0.16
C ASN A 274 -22.89 -12.59 -0.43
N GLY A 275 -23.48 -11.59 -1.09
CA GLY A 275 -24.78 -11.68 -1.76
C GLY A 275 -24.75 -11.36 -3.26
N LEU A 276 -23.58 -11.11 -3.86
CA LEU A 276 -23.49 -10.95 -5.31
C LEU A 276 -23.36 -12.35 -5.95
N PRO A 277 -24.12 -12.66 -7.02
CA PRO A 277 -23.91 -13.87 -7.78
C PRO A 277 -22.45 -13.90 -8.23
N GLU A 278 -21.78 -15.03 -8.05
CA GLU A 278 -20.41 -15.21 -8.54
C GLU A 278 -20.35 -14.67 -9.97
N PRO A 279 -19.41 -13.76 -10.30
CA PRO A 279 -19.18 -13.42 -11.68
C PRO A 279 -18.91 -14.73 -12.40
N ALA A 280 -19.74 -15.05 -13.38
CA ALA A 280 -19.69 -16.30 -14.11
C ALA A 280 -18.23 -16.55 -14.50
N SER A 281 -17.63 -17.59 -13.90
CA SER A 281 -16.27 -17.99 -14.25
C SER A 281 -16.21 -18.04 -15.77
N PRO A 282 -15.22 -17.39 -16.42
CA PRO A 282 -15.09 -17.52 -17.86
C PRO A 282 -15.02 -19.02 -18.13
N ARG A 283 -16.00 -19.52 -18.88
CA ARG A 283 -16.01 -20.88 -19.38
C ARG A 283 -14.67 -21.06 -20.07
N THR A 284 -13.74 -21.73 -19.38
CA THR A 284 -12.58 -22.27 -20.02
C THR A 284 -13.15 -23.34 -20.94
N THR A 285 -13.32 -22.99 -22.21
CA THR A 285 -13.34 -23.96 -23.30
C THR A 285 -12.01 -24.68 -23.22
N ARG A 286 -11.95 -25.70 -22.36
CA ARG A 286 -10.91 -26.72 -22.41
C ARG A 286 -11.07 -27.36 -23.78
N GLY A 287 -10.22 -26.89 -24.68
CA GLY A 287 -9.97 -27.50 -25.96
C GLY A 287 -9.75 -29.00 -25.79
N ALA A 288 -10.24 -29.70 -26.80
CA ALA A 288 -10.31 -31.15 -26.94
C ALA A 288 -9.07 -31.92 -26.44
N PRO A 289 -9.26 -33.17 -26.00
CA PRO A 289 -8.14 -34.05 -25.65
C PRO A 289 -7.21 -34.24 -26.85
N ARG A 290 -5.96 -33.81 -26.72
CA ARG A 290 -4.88 -34.15 -27.65
C ARG A 290 -4.72 -35.68 -27.66
N LYS A 291 -5.17 -36.32 -28.75
CA LYS A 291 -4.78 -37.70 -29.08
C LYS A 291 -3.26 -37.72 -29.23
N ARG A 292 -2.60 -38.56 -28.42
CA ARG A 292 -1.20 -38.97 -28.62
C ARG A 292 -1.18 -39.88 -29.84
N GLU A 293 -0.71 -39.38 -30.97
CA GLU A 293 -0.28 -40.24 -32.07
C GLU A 293 1.12 -40.77 -31.75
N LYS A 294 1.26 -42.10 -31.85
CA LYS A 294 2.55 -42.78 -31.73
C LYS A 294 3.39 -42.50 -32.98
N PRO A 295 4.72 -42.37 -32.87
CA PRO A 295 5.57 -42.29 -34.04
C PRO A 295 5.65 -43.67 -34.71
N THR A 296 5.22 -43.73 -35.97
CA THR A 296 5.42 -44.88 -36.86
C THR A 296 6.88 -44.84 -37.35
N GLN A 297 7.61 -45.92 -37.11
CA GLN A 297 8.86 -46.25 -37.81
C GLN A 297 8.51 -46.81 -39.20
N GLU A 298 9.19 -46.33 -40.24
CA GLU A 298 9.65 -47.04 -41.46
C GLU A 298 10.16 -45.95 -42.44
N ILE A 299 11.47 -45.83 -42.68
CA ILE A 299 12.35 -46.64 -43.55
C ILE A 299 12.16 -46.30 -45.05
N CYS A 300 13.29 -45.87 -45.65
CA CYS A 300 13.67 -45.87 -47.09
C CYS A 300 12.77 -45.07 -48.04
N GLU A 301 13.26 -44.43 -49.10
CA GLU A 301 14.55 -44.21 -49.75
C GLU A 301 14.25 -43.24 -50.92
N GLN A 302 15.29 -42.81 -51.63
CA GLN A 302 15.26 -42.19 -52.97
C GLN A 302 14.95 -40.68 -53.02
N LEU A 303 15.72 -39.81 -53.66
CA LEU A 303 16.89 -39.91 -54.54
C LEU A 303 17.50 -38.49 -54.63
N MET A 304 18.79 -38.34 -54.32
CA MET A 304 19.83 -37.51 -54.99
C MET A 304 20.99 -37.22 -54.05
#